data_AF-A0A448DVH5-F1
#
_entry.id   AF-A0A448DVH5-F1
#
_cell.length_a   1.000
_cell.length_b   1.000
_cell.length_c   1.000
_cell.angle_alpha   90.00
_cell.angle_beta   90.00
_cell.angle_gamma   90.00
#
_symmetry.space_group_name_H-M   'P 1'
#
loop_
_entity.id
_entity.type
_entity.pdbx_description
1 polymer ?
#
loop_
_entity_poly.entity_id
_entity_poly.type
_entity_poly.pdbx_seq_one_letter_code
_entity_poly.pdbx_strand_id
1 'polypeptide(L)'
;MNARIVIDGQVLPNVLLPGKIFEEIEAGERVTLYGIFTKKKDKTENKAIIYAVKGSNGKLVAARQLQIKVPILIVAAAVPLMVAVAVAGCFLSPYPIHLVSGSIDPDYLVRTTFVWAFWEGILAGLVMVGLAINWIRMSIDPESWAVIDAATLSQRFSKAFK
;
A
#
# COMPACT_ATOMS: atom_id res chain seq x y z
N MET A 1 13.25 12.70 -17.42
CA MET A 1 13.50 11.75 -18.52
C MET A 1 12.46 10.64 -18.43
N ASN A 2 11.68 10.42 -19.49
CA ASN A 2 10.61 9.42 -19.52
C ASN A 2 11.15 8.11 -20.11
N ALA A 3 11.42 7.12 -19.25
CA ALA A 3 11.80 5.78 -19.68
C ALA A 3 10.55 5.01 -20.13
N ARG A 4 10.55 4.51 -21.38
CA ARG A 4 9.48 3.65 -21.90
C ARG A 4 9.87 2.19 -21.68
N ILE A 5 9.22 1.51 -20.75
CA ILE A 5 9.37 0.06 -20.57
C ILE A 5 8.39 -0.66 -21.49
N VAL A 6 8.92 -1.60 -22.26
CA VAL A 6 8.16 -2.50 -23.13
C VAL A 6 8.11 -3.85 -22.44
N ILE A 7 6.91 -4.30 -22.05
CA ILE A 7 6.68 -5.67 -21.55
C ILE A 7 5.97 -6.42 -22.67
N ASP A 8 6.59 -7.49 -23.19
CA ASP A 8 6.04 -8.34 -24.25
C ASP A 8 5.42 -7.57 -25.44
N GLY A 9 6.13 -6.54 -25.92
CA GLY A 9 5.71 -5.72 -27.06
C GLY A 9 4.71 -4.62 -26.75
N GLN A 10 4.30 -4.46 -25.48
CA GLN A 10 3.36 -3.40 -25.07
C GLN A 10 4.04 -2.34 -24.19
N VAL A 11 3.89 -1.07 -24.62
CA VAL A 11 4.50 0.10 -23.97
C VAL A 11 3.66 0.54 -22.77
N LEU A 12 4.02 0.22 -21.54
CA LEU A 12 3.23 0.69 -20.40
C LEU A 12 3.22 2.23 -20.32
N PRO A 13 2.04 2.89 -20.42
CA PRO A 13 1.95 4.32 -20.15
C PRO A 13 2.03 4.55 -18.64
N ASN A 14 2.77 5.59 -18.21
CA ASN A 14 2.91 6.02 -16.80
C ASN A 14 3.59 5.01 -15.86
N VAL A 15 4.80 4.58 -16.22
CA VAL A 15 5.67 3.80 -15.34
C VAL A 15 6.52 4.73 -14.48
N LEU A 16 6.42 4.60 -13.15
CA LEU A 16 7.36 5.21 -12.22
C LEU A 16 8.53 4.25 -12.00
N LEU A 17 9.68 4.60 -12.55
CA LEU A 17 10.94 3.90 -12.36
C LEU A 17 11.84 4.67 -11.39
N PRO A 18 12.17 4.07 -10.24
CA PRO A 18 13.21 4.59 -9.36
C PRO A 18 14.54 4.71 -10.11
N GLY A 19 15.24 5.84 -10.01
CA GLY A 19 16.45 6.13 -10.81
C GLY A 19 17.56 5.06 -10.73
N LYS A 20 17.74 4.42 -9.57
CA LYS A 20 18.69 3.31 -9.41
C LYS A 20 18.37 2.09 -10.28
N ILE A 21 17.10 1.82 -10.55
CA ILE A 21 16.69 0.73 -11.44
C ILE A 21 16.95 1.11 -12.91
N PHE A 22 16.83 2.40 -13.23
CA PHE A 22 17.13 2.89 -14.59
C PHE A 22 18.62 2.86 -14.93
N GLU A 23 19.49 3.12 -13.94
CA GLU A 23 20.94 3.11 -14.12
C GLU A 23 21.55 1.70 -14.27
N GLU A 24 20.88 0.66 -13.75
CA GLU A 24 21.40 -0.71 -13.75
C GLU A 24 20.82 -1.60 -14.86
N ILE A 25 19.85 -1.12 -15.65
CA ILE A 25 19.25 -1.88 -16.75
C ILE A 25 19.81 -1.39 -18.10
N GLU A 26 20.46 -2.29 -18.83
CA GLU A 26 20.89 -2.01 -20.20
C GLU A 26 19.71 -2.12 -21.19
N ALA A 27 19.70 -1.23 -22.20
CA ALA A 27 18.64 -1.21 -23.20
C ALA A 27 18.65 -2.50 -24.04
N GLY A 28 17.59 -3.31 -23.96
CA GLY A 28 17.41 -4.53 -24.75
C GLY A 28 17.49 -5.85 -23.97
N GLU A 29 17.75 -5.80 -22.66
CA GLU A 29 17.79 -6.99 -21.81
C GLU A 29 16.37 -7.49 -21.46
N ARG A 30 16.13 -8.80 -21.55
CA ARG A 30 14.91 -9.43 -21.03
C ARG A 30 15.02 -9.55 -19.52
N VAL A 31 14.26 -8.73 -18.80
CA VAL A 31 14.28 -8.67 -17.34
C VAL A 31 12.93 -9.02 -16.73
N THR A 32 12.93 -9.67 -15.55
CA THR A 32 11.70 -9.91 -14.78
C THR A 32 11.41 -8.69 -13.92
N LEU A 33 10.23 -8.09 -14.09
CA LEU A 33 9.81 -6.88 -13.39
C LEU A 33 8.90 -7.23 -12.22
N TYR A 34 9.25 -6.75 -11.02
CA TYR A 34 8.40 -6.79 -9.85
C TYR A 34 7.83 -5.39 -9.64
N GLY A 35 6.50 -5.26 -9.71
CA GLY A 35 5.85 -3.97 -9.65
C GLY A 35 4.45 -4.03 -9.07
N ILE A 36 3.98 -2.88 -8.61
CA ILE A 36 2.63 -2.69 -8.10
C ILE A 36 1.82 -2.02 -9.21
N PHE A 37 0.74 -2.68 -9.59
CA PHE A 37 -0.14 -2.23 -10.67
C PHE A 37 -1.51 -1.91 -10.10
N THR A 38 -1.91 -0.64 -10.15
CA THR A 38 -3.25 -0.26 -9.70
C THR A 38 -4.30 -0.69 -10.71
N LYS A 39 -5.47 -1.12 -10.19
CA LYS A 39 -6.65 -1.46 -10.98
C LYS A 39 -7.75 -0.47 -10.62
N LYS A 40 -7.89 0.59 -11.41
CA LYS A 40 -8.99 1.55 -11.31
C LYS A 40 -10.04 1.33 -12.39
N LYS A 41 -11.26 1.82 -12.12
CA LYS A 41 -12.40 1.76 -13.06
C LYS A 41 -12.12 2.62 -14.31
N ASP A 42 -11.49 3.77 -14.11
CA ASP A 42 -10.82 4.49 -15.18
C ASP A 42 -9.41 3.92 -15.36
N LYS A 43 -9.18 3.36 -16.55
CA LYS A 43 -7.91 2.72 -16.90
C LYS A 43 -6.80 3.73 -17.20
N THR A 44 -7.13 5.00 -17.47
CA THR A 44 -6.13 6.06 -17.71
C THR A 44 -5.41 6.48 -16.43
N GLU A 45 -6.05 6.27 -15.27
CA GLU A 45 -5.46 6.52 -13.96
C GLU A 45 -4.66 5.33 -13.40
N ASN A 46 -4.58 4.23 -14.15
CA ASN A 46 -3.76 3.09 -13.74
C ASN A 46 -2.29 3.51 -13.73
N LYS A 47 -1.61 3.20 -12.63
CA LYS A 47 -0.20 3.50 -12.40
C LYS A 47 0.54 2.18 -12.22
N ALA A 48 1.69 2.08 -12.87
CA ALA A 48 2.65 1.00 -12.65
C ALA A 48 3.83 1.58 -11.85
N ILE A 49 4.05 1.05 -10.66
CA ILE A 49 5.22 1.40 -9.84
C ILE A 49 6.15 0.19 -9.85
N ILE A 50 7.30 0.31 -10.50
CA ILE A 50 8.30 -0.76 -10.53
C ILE A 50 9.11 -0.70 -9.24
N TYR A 51 9.19 -1.84 -8.57
CA TYR A 51 9.72 -1.97 -7.23
C TYR A 51 11.05 -2.74 -7.21
N ALA A 52 11.17 -3.81 -8.00
CA ALA A 52 12.43 -4.51 -8.20
C ALA A 52 12.53 -5.05 -9.62
N VAL A 53 13.77 -5.27 -10.09
CA VAL A 53 14.04 -5.88 -11.39
C VAL A 53 15.07 -6.99 -11.21
N LYS A 54 14.84 -8.13 -11.85
CA LYS A 54 15.79 -9.23 -11.92
C LYS A 54 16.35 -9.32 -13.32
N GLY A 55 17.64 -9.03 -13.47
CA GLY A 55 18.37 -9.14 -14.73
C GLY A 55 18.56 -10.61 -15.16
N SER A 56 18.96 -10.84 -16.41
CA SER A 56 19.22 -12.19 -16.95
C SER A 56 20.34 -12.92 -16.20
N ASN A 57 21.21 -12.16 -15.54
CA ASN A 57 22.30 -12.65 -14.68
C ASN A 57 21.83 -13.08 -13.28
N GLY A 58 20.51 -13.08 -13.02
CA GLY A 58 19.93 -13.47 -11.73
C GLY A 58 20.05 -12.42 -10.62
N LYS A 59 20.71 -11.29 -10.86
CA LYS A 59 20.83 -10.18 -9.90
C LYS A 59 19.50 -9.46 -9.74
N LEU A 60 19.01 -9.37 -8.51
CA LEU A 60 17.81 -8.65 -8.13
C LEU A 60 18.17 -7.26 -7.62
N VAL A 61 17.68 -6.23 -8.31
CA VAL A 61 17.89 -4.82 -8.01
C VAL A 61 16.57 -4.25 -7.49
N ALA A 62 16.47 -4.08 -6.18
CA ALA A 62 15.28 -3.52 -5.52
C ALA A 62 15.43 -2.03 -5.22
N ALA A 63 14.34 -1.28 -5.34
CA ALA A 63 14.28 0.12 -4.96
C ALA A 63 14.25 0.29 -3.43
N ARG A 64 15.43 0.21 -2.80
CA ARG A 64 15.63 0.32 -1.34
C ARG A 64 15.05 1.61 -0.72
N GLN A 65 14.91 2.68 -1.52
CA GLN A 65 14.27 3.91 -1.05
C GLN A 65 12.76 3.73 -0.82
N LEU A 66 12.07 2.95 -1.65
CA LEU A 66 10.64 2.66 -1.50
C LEU A 66 10.37 1.70 -0.33
N GLN A 67 11.31 0.80 -0.02
CA GLN A 67 11.27 -0.07 1.15
C GLN A 67 11.18 0.69 2.47
N ILE A 68 11.79 1.87 2.55
CA ILE A 68 11.84 2.66 3.78
C ILE A 68 10.75 3.74 3.78
N LYS A 69 10.56 4.41 2.63
CA LYS A 69 9.62 5.54 2.53
C LYS A 69 8.16 5.11 2.74
N VAL A 70 7.76 3.95 2.21
CA VAL A 70 6.36 3.49 2.30
C VAL A 70 5.97 3.14 3.75
N PRO A 71 6.73 2.33 4.51
CA PRO A 71 6.45 2.09 5.92
C PRO A 71 6.40 3.37 6.77
N ILE A 72 7.30 4.32 6.53
CA ILE A 72 7.30 5.61 7.24
C ILE A 72 5.99 6.36 6.99
N LEU A 73 5.52 6.41 5.74
CA LEU A 73 4.24 7.05 5.42
C LEU A 73 3.05 6.34 6.06
N ILE A 74 3.06 5.01 6.13
CA ILE A 74 2.03 4.23 6.82
C ILE A 74 2.02 4.56 8.31
N VAL A 75 3.18 4.58 8.96
CA VAL A 75 3.29 4.93 10.40
C VAL A 75 2.91 6.39 10.64
N ALA A 76 3.30 7.31 9.77
CA ALA A 76 2.91 8.71 9.88
C ALA A 76 1.38 8.90 9.75
N ALA A 77 0.73 8.10 8.89
CA ALA A 77 -0.73 8.07 8.77
C ALA A 77 -1.43 7.38 9.95
N ALA A 78 -0.70 6.67 10.83
CA ALA A 78 -1.28 6.06 12.02
C ALA A 78 -1.81 7.11 12.99
N VAL A 79 -1.05 8.18 13.24
CA VAL A 79 -1.43 9.24 14.20
C VAL A 79 -2.79 9.89 13.87
N PRO A 80 -3.04 10.42 12.65
CA PRO A 80 -4.34 10.99 12.34
C PRO A 80 -5.46 9.94 12.36
N LEU A 81 -5.18 8.68 12.01
CA LEU A 81 -6.16 7.60 12.11
C LEU A 81 -6.53 7.30 13.57
N MET A 82 -5.56 7.23 14.48
CA MET A 82 -5.79 7.03 15.91
C MET A 82 -6.72 8.11 16.47
N VAL A 83 -6.47 9.37 16.11
CA VAL A 83 -7.31 10.50 16.54
C VAL A 83 -8.71 10.40 15.93
N ALA A 84 -8.82 10.12 14.63
CA ALA A 84 -10.12 9.98 13.96
C ALA A 84 -10.97 8.85 14.57
N VAL A 85 -10.35 7.70 14.86
CA VAL A 85 -11.02 6.56 15.48
C VAL A 85 -11.41 6.86 16.93
N ALA A 86 -10.55 7.51 17.71
CA ALA A 86 -10.90 7.91 19.07
C ALA A 86 -12.07 8.91 19.09
N VAL A 87 -12.08 9.90 18.19
CA VAL A 87 -13.21 10.83 18.06
C VAL A 87 -14.48 10.10 17.64
N ALA A 88 -14.40 9.18 16.67
CA ALA A 88 -15.55 8.38 16.26
C ALA A 88 -16.09 7.49 17.40
N GLY A 89 -15.21 6.86 18.17
CA GLY A 89 -15.56 6.05 19.34
C GLY A 89 -16.33 6.85 20.40
N CYS A 90 -16.01 8.13 20.60
CA CYS A 90 -16.78 8.98 21.51
C CYS A 90 -18.27 9.12 21.14
N PHE A 91 -18.62 9.01 19.85
CA PHE A 91 -20.00 9.11 19.38
C PHE A 91 -20.66 7.76 19.15
N LEU A 92 -19.90 6.74 18.75
CA LEU A 92 -20.42 5.43 18.37
C LEU A 92 -20.47 4.44 19.54
N SER A 93 -19.52 4.53 20.48
CA SER A 93 -19.38 3.57 21.58
C SER A 93 -20.40 3.72 22.73
N PRO A 94 -21.09 4.86 22.99
CA PRO A 94 -22.10 4.93 24.05
C PRO A 94 -23.25 3.92 23.88
N TYR A 95 -23.73 3.72 22.66
CA TYR A 95 -24.84 2.80 22.37
C TYR A 95 -24.51 1.34 22.69
N PRO A 96 -23.42 0.73 22.17
CA PRO A 96 -23.04 -0.63 22.55
C PRO A 96 -22.66 -0.75 24.02
N ILE A 97 -22.05 0.28 24.63
CA ILE A 97 -21.75 0.27 26.07
C ILE A 97 -23.04 0.20 26.88
N HIS A 98 -24.07 0.96 26.52
CA HIS A 98 -25.38 0.88 27.16
C HIS A 98 -26.00 -0.52 27.00
N LEU A 99 -25.96 -1.10 25.79
CA LEU A 99 -26.50 -2.45 25.54
C LEU A 99 -25.81 -3.55 26.37
N VAL A 100 -24.51 -3.44 26.61
CA VAL A 100 -23.73 -4.44 27.37
C VAL A 100 -23.83 -4.22 28.87
N SER A 101 -23.78 -2.97 29.33
CA SER A 101 -23.76 -2.64 30.77
C SER A 101 -25.14 -2.50 31.38
N GLY A 102 -26.18 -2.22 30.59
CA GLY A 102 -27.52 -1.87 31.06
C GLY A 102 -27.60 -0.53 31.82
N SER A 103 -26.48 0.18 32.00
CA SER A 103 -26.43 1.44 32.74
C SER A 103 -26.99 2.58 31.89
N ILE A 104 -27.78 3.45 32.54
CA ILE A 104 -28.32 4.69 31.96
C ILE A 104 -27.64 5.91 32.60
N ASP A 105 -26.78 5.68 33.60
CA ASP A 105 -26.11 6.73 34.36
C ASP A 105 -25.14 7.50 33.45
N PRO A 106 -25.36 8.81 33.24
CA PRO A 106 -24.53 9.59 32.33
C PRO A 106 -23.05 9.59 32.71
N ASP A 107 -22.73 9.67 34.00
CA ASP A 107 -21.36 9.68 34.50
C ASP A 107 -20.62 8.36 34.18
N TYR A 108 -21.31 7.23 34.30
CA TYR A 108 -20.74 5.93 33.96
C TYR A 108 -20.55 5.80 32.45
N LEU A 109 -21.57 6.14 31.66
CA LEU A 109 -21.55 5.99 30.21
C LEU A 109 -20.50 6.89 29.57
N VAL A 110 -20.41 8.15 29.98
CA VAL A 110 -19.42 9.10 29.46
C VAL A 110 -18.01 8.62 29.78
N ARG A 111 -17.72 8.31 31.06
CA ARG A 111 -16.38 7.85 31.46
C ARG A 111 -15.97 6.58 30.74
N THR A 112 -16.87 5.60 30.65
CA THR A 112 -16.60 4.30 30.01
C THR A 112 -16.37 4.49 28.52
N THR A 113 -17.18 5.31 27.85
CA THR A 113 -17.01 5.65 26.44
C THR A 113 -15.65 6.24 26.15
N PHE A 114 -15.19 7.22 26.93
CA PHE A 114 -13.87 7.83 26.73
C PHE A 114 -12.72 6.81 26.87
N VAL A 115 -12.81 5.90 27.84
CA VAL A 115 -11.80 4.84 28.02
C VAL A 115 -11.78 3.89 26.83
N TRP A 116 -12.95 3.45 26.35
CA TRP A 116 -13.05 2.55 25.20
C TRP A 116 -12.58 3.22 23.90
N ALA A 117 -13.03 4.45 23.65
CA ALA A 117 -12.63 5.23 22.48
C ALA A 117 -11.10 5.47 22.43
N PHE A 118 -10.47 5.69 23.59
CA PHE A 118 -9.01 5.77 23.69
C PHE A 118 -8.33 4.46 23.27
N TRP A 119 -8.81 3.31 23.75
CA TRP A 119 -8.28 2.00 23.38
C TRP A 119 -8.52 1.64 21.92
N GLU A 120 -9.69 1.97 21.38
CA GLU A 120 -10.01 1.82 19.94
C GLU A 120 -9.05 2.64 19.08
N GLY A 121 -8.76 3.89 19.49
CA GLY A 121 -7.76 4.73 18.84
C GLY A 121 -6.37 4.10 18.85
N ILE A 122 -5.90 3.61 20.01
CA ILE A 122 -4.62 2.90 20.11
C ILE A 122 -4.59 1.68 19.19
N LEU A 123 -5.65 0.87 19.19
CA LEU A 123 -5.74 -0.33 18.38
C LEU A 123 -5.63 0.00 16.89
N ALA A 124 -6.29 1.06 16.42
CA ALA A 124 -6.18 1.52 15.04
C ALA A 124 -4.74 1.91 14.66
N GLY A 125 -4.01 2.55 15.58
CA GLY A 125 -2.59 2.85 15.41
C GLY A 125 -1.73 1.59 15.29
N LEU A 126 -1.96 0.61 16.16
CA LEU A 126 -1.25 -0.68 16.13
C LEU A 126 -1.50 -1.45 14.83
N VAL A 127 -2.72 -1.41 14.30
CA VAL A 127 -3.04 -2.00 12.98
C VAL A 127 -2.18 -1.39 11.88
N MET A 128 -2.02 -0.06 11.85
CA MET A 128 -1.18 0.62 10.87
C MET A 128 0.30 0.25 11.00
N VAL A 129 0.82 0.11 12.23
CA VAL A 129 2.17 -0.41 12.47
C VAL A 129 2.30 -1.84 11.96
N GLY A 130 1.31 -2.69 12.19
CA GLY A 130 1.26 -4.06 11.66
C GLY A 130 1.30 -4.09 10.12
N LEU A 131 0.55 -3.21 9.46
CA LEU A 131 0.58 -3.05 8.00
C LEU A 131 1.96 -2.60 7.51
N ALA A 132 2.62 -1.68 8.21
CA ALA A 132 3.97 -1.23 7.88
C ALA A 132 5.01 -2.37 8.00
N ILE A 133 4.94 -3.18 9.06
CA ILE A 133 5.80 -4.35 9.25
C ILE A 133 5.53 -5.40 8.16
N ASN A 134 4.27 -5.67 7.87
CA ASN A 134 3.90 -6.62 6.81
C ASN A 134 4.42 -6.16 5.45
N TRP A 135 4.34 -4.85 5.17
CA TRP A 135 4.95 -4.28 3.97
C TRP A 135 6.45 -4.55 3.91
N ILE A 136 7.20 -4.28 4.98
CA ILE A 136 8.64 -4.54 5.04
C ILE A 136 8.93 -6.02 4.71
N ARG A 137 8.20 -6.96 5.30
CA ARG A 137 8.36 -8.40 5.05
C ARG A 137 8.15 -8.75 3.58
N MET A 138 7.05 -8.30 2.98
CA MET A 138 6.76 -8.52 1.56
C MET A 138 7.79 -7.85 0.64
N SER A 139 8.34 -6.72 1.08
CA SER A 139 9.30 -5.93 0.33
C SER A 139 10.70 -6.58 0.26
N ILE A 140 11.03 -7.45 1.23
CA ILE A 140 12.31 -8.17 1.33
C ILE A 140 12.37 -9.37 0.36
N ASP A 141 11.23 -10.00 0.07
CA ASP A 141 11.14 -11.14 -0.84
C ASP A 141 10.17 -10.86 -2.00
N PRO A 142 10.62 -10.16 -3.07
CA PRO A 142 9.79 -9.87 -4.23
C PRO A 142 9.41 -11.13 -5.02
N GLU A 143 10.14 -12.23 -4.88
CA GLU A 143 9.89 -13.47 -5.63
C GLU A 143 8.63 -14.18 -5.13
N SER A 144 8.23 -13.92 -3.89
CA SER A 144 6.95 -14.39 -3.32
C SER A 144 5.71 -13.70 -3.90
N TRP A 145 5.87 -12.68 -4.74
CA TRP A 145 4.75 -11.90 -5.26
C TRP A 145 3.99 -12.67 -6.34
N ALA A 146 2.68 -12.46 -6.39
CA ALA A 146 1.82 -13.14 -7.37
C ALA A 146 2.25 -12.82 -8.80
N VAL A 147 2.48 -13.86 -9.60
CA VAL A 147 2.80 -13.74 -11.02
C VAL A 147 1.58 -13.23 -11.77
N ILE A 148 1.75 -12.15 -12.54
CA ILE A 148 0.72 -11.64 -13.43
C ILE A 148 1.10 -11.91 -14.88
N ASP A 149 0.18 -12.51 -15.62
CA ASP A 149 0.37 -12.75 -17.05
C ASP A 149 0.33 -11.44 -17.85
N ALA A 150 1.15 -11.36 -18.91
CA ALA A 150 1.30 -10.18 -19.74
C ALA A 150 -0.01 -9.76 -20.44
N ALA A 151 -0.85 -10.73 -20.85
CA ALA A 151 -2.16 -10.42 -21.45
C ALA A 151 -3.11 -9.80 -20.42
N THR A 152 -3.05 -10.26 -19.16
CA THR A 152 -3.84 -9.68 -18.07
C THR A 152 -3.38 -8.27 -17.73
N LEU A 153 -2.07 -8.02 -17.75
CA LEU A 153 -1.49 -6.70 -17.53
C LEU A 153 -1.86 -5.72 -18.66
N SER A 154 -1.71 -6.16 -19.91
CA SER A 154 -2.18 -5.46 -21.10
C SER A 154 -3.64 -5.06 -20.99
N GLN A 155 -4.53 -5.99 -20.62
CA GLN A 155 -5.96 -5.73 -20.51
C GLN A 155 -6.29 -4.67 -19.46
N ARG A 156 -5.48 -4.58 -18.38
CA ARG A 156 -5.61 -3.53 -17.35
C ARG A 156 -5.23 -2.15 -17.89
N PHE A 157 -4.23 -2.05 -18.77
CA PHE A 157 -3.77 -0.78 -19.34
C PHE A 157 -4.36 -0.46 -20.73
N SER A 158 -5.11 -1.38 -21.35
CA SER A 158 -5.57 -1.30 -22.76
C SER A 158 -6.29 -0.01 -23.20
N LYS A 159 -6.90 0.76 -22.28
CA LYS A 159 -7.50 2.08 -22.64
C LYS A 159 -6.53 3.26 -22.50
N ALA A 160 -5.40 3.10 -21.82
CA ALA A 160 -4.37 4.13 -21.68
C ALA A 160 -3.46 4.25 -22.92
N PHE A 161 -3.67 3.39 -23.92
CA PHE A 161 -2.96 3.37 -25.20
C PHE A 161 -3.67 4.11 -26.33
N LYS A 162 -4.80 4.76 -26.04
CA LYS A 162 -5.59 5.48 -27.04
C LYS A 162 -5.10 6.92 -27.22
#